data_AF-A0A6L8M0G5-F1
#
_entry.id   AF-A0A6L8M0G5-F1
#
_cell.length_a   1.000
_cell.length_b   1.000
_cell.length_c   1.000
_cell.angle_alpha   90.00
_cell.angle_beta   90.00
_cell.angle_gamma   90.00
#
_symmetry.space_group_name_H-M   'P 1'
#
loop_
_entity.id
_entity.type
_entity.pdbx_description
1 polymer ?
#
loop_
_entity_poly.entity_id
_entity_poly.type
_entity_poly.pdbx_seq_one_letter_code
_entity_poly.pdbx_strand_id
1 'polypeptide(L)'
;MNKILLLAGCILAAPALADETSTNLNLGQMEYDQTIQGRQTSTYVRCWYRLSHNRNDTDADWEWARDEYGRYYEIQGYWRSSISVKNMFYTSTAQADIEQRCKETLGVTHDAADLMYYASDSQVSYNHSIWTNDPVDNDKINRIITFGDSLSDTGNLYNASQWVFPNRSSWYLGHFSNGFVWTEYLAKHKHLPLYNWAVGGAAGVNQYGVLTGVYKQVTSYLKYVDRAENYKPENSLVTLEFGLNDLMNYDRTVADVKADLSSALIRLTESGITNILLFTLPDATKAPQFKYSTVEEINKVRANIIEFNAFIKEQAELYKSKGLTIVLYDAHERFNQITSDPSSYGFENATDSCLNINRNSASDYLKSHSLTNECAYHGSDKYVFWGVTHPTTATHKFIADDIILTKLNQFNF
;
A
#
# COMPACT_ATOMS: atom_id res chain seq x y z
N MET A 1 -11.16 20.60 52.42
CA MET A 1 -10.22 19.88 53.29
C MET A 1 -10.23 18.41 52.90
N ASN A 2 -9.15 17.93 52.28
CA ASN A 2 -8.67 16.56 52.37
C ASN A 2 -7.25 16.53 51.79
N LYS A 3 -6.27 16.34 52.68
CA LYS A 3 -4.84 16.17 52.37
C LYS A 3 -4.59 14.72 51.99
N ILE A 4 -3.83 14.45 50.93
CA ILE A 4 -3.08 13.21 50.79
C ILE A 4 -1.64 13.57 50.37
N LEU A 5 -0.71 12.93 51.07
CA LEU A 5 0.73 13.15 51.13
C LEU A 5 1.44 12.95 49.78
N LEU A 6 2.40 13.84 49.49
CA LEU A 6 3.51 13.55 48.59
C LEU A 6 4.57 12.73 49.33
N LEU A 7 4.89 11.53 48.83
CA LEU A 7 6.17 10.87 49.11
C LEU A 7 7.15 11.20 47.99
N ALA A 8 8.25 11.88 48.34
CA ALA A 8 9.40 12.09 47.47
C ALA A 8 10.29 10.85 47.50
N GLY A 9 10.43 10.18 46.36
CA GLY A 9 11.43 9.12 46.16
C GLY A 9 12.66 9.69 45.46
N CYS A 10 13.79 9.72 46.18
CA CYS A 10 15.12 9.99 45.62
C CYS A 10 15.50 8.89 44.62
N ILE A 11 15.76 9.26 43.37
CA ILE A 11 16.47 8.40 42.41
C ILE A 11 17.90 8.91 42.33
N LEU A 12 18.83 8.11 42.85
CA LEU A 12 20.27 8.28 42.67
C LEU A 12 20.61 7.99 41.19
N ALA A 13 21.23 8.96 40.53
CA ALA A 13 21.79 8.77 39.19
C ALA A 13 23.04 7.88 39.27
N ALA A 14 23.03 6.74 38.57
CA ALA A 14 24.23 5.95 38.31
C ALA A 14 24.84 6.38 36.95
N PRO A 15 26.17 6.46 36.82
CA PRO A 15 26.81 6.89 35.58
C PRO A 15 26.65 5.82 34.49
N ALA A 16 26.35 6.29 33.27
CA ALA A 16 26.32 5.46 32.08
C ALA A 16 27.72 4.89 31.79
N LEU A 17 27.87 3.57 31.94
CA LEU A 17 28.97 2.83 31.35
C LEU A 17 28.62 2.60 29.88
N ALA A 18 29.49 3.08 28.99
CA ALA A 18 29.41 2.77 27.56
C ALA A 18 29.65 1.27 27.38
N ASP A 19 28.68 0.57 26.80
CA ASP A 19 28.75 -0.87 26.55
C ASP A 19 29.31 -1.13 25.15
N GLU A 20 30.50 -1.73 25.10
CA GLU A 20 31.10 -2.30 23.90
C GLU A 20 30.39 -3.61 23.54
N THR A 21 29.22 -3.54 22.90
CA THR A 21 28.47 -4.74 22.49
C THR A 21 27.93 -4.65 21.05
N SER A 22 28.81 -4.44 20.06
CA SER A 22 28.41 -4.54 18.63
C SER A 22 28.56 -5.96 18.05
N THR A 23 29.32 -6.86 18.68
CA THR A 23 29.61 -8.20 18.14
C THR A 23 28.67 -9.30 18.63
N ASN A 24 28.07 -9.17 19.82
CA ASN A 24 27.18 -10.19 20.41
C ASN A 24 25.71 -10.10 19.95
N LEU A 25 25.27 -8.93 19.45
CA LEU A 25 23.91 -8.76 18.89
C LEU A 25 23.71 -9.53 17.58
N ASN A 26 24.75 -9.61 16.74
CA ASN A 26 24.67 -10.32 15.45
C ASN A 26 24.61 -11.85 15.60
N LEU A 27 25.29 -12.44 16.59
CA LEU A 27 25.26 -13.89 16.80
C LEU A 27 23.91 -14.38 17.35
N GLY A 28 23.34 -13.65 18.32
CA GLY A 28 22.02 -14.00 18.89
C GLY A 28 20.86 -13.82 17.90
N GLN A 29 20.98 -12.88 16.96
CA GLN A 29 19.96 -12.69 15.92
C GLN A 29 20.05 -13.77 14.84
N MET A 30 21.25 -14.11 14.35
CA MET A 30 21.44 -15.22 13.39
C MET A 30 20.95 -16.57 13.93
N GLU A 31 21.18 -16.89 15.21
CA GLU A 31 20.72 -18.15 15.83
C GLU A 31 19.19 -18.17 16.04
N TYR A 32 18.59 -17.02 16.34
CA TYR A 32 17.13 -16.86 16.42
C TYR A 32 16.44 -16.92 15.03
N ASP A 33 17.10 -16.43 13.99
CA ASP A 33 16.58 -16.46 12.62
C ASP A 33 16.63 -17.89 12.04
N GLN A 34 17.71 -18.64 12.29
CA GLN A 34 17.81 -20.06 11.95
C GLN A 34 16.75 -20.92 12.66
N THR A 35 16.41 -20.60 13.91
CA THR A 35 15.41 -21.37 14.67
C THR A 35 13.96 -21.11 14.24
N ILE A 36 13.66 -19.99 13.59
CA ILE A 36 12.34 -19.72 12.98
C ILE A 36 12.26 -20.26 11.56
N GLN A 37 13.29 -20.06 10.71
CA GLN A 37 13.36 -20.69 9.38
C GLN A 37 13.36 -22.22 9.46
N GLY A 38 13.91 -22.79 10.55
CA GLY A 38 13.84 -24.21 10.87
C GLY A 38 12.45 -24.72 11.29
N ARG A 39 11.47 -23.84 11.56
CA ARG A 39 10.07 -24.22 11.87
C ARG A 39 9.23 -24.28 10.60
N GLN A 40 9.63 -25.14 9.67
CA GLN A 40 8.84 -25.43 8.48
C GLN A 40 7.44 -25.92 8.88
N THR A 41 6.42 -25.39 8.21
CA THR A 41 5.01 -25.66 8.39
C THR A 41 4.28 -25.48 7.06
N SER A 42 2.97 -25.75 7.03
CA SER A 42 2.10 -25.37 5.94
C SER A 42 1.04 -24.35 6.38
N THR A 43 0.41 -23.71 5.39
CA THR A 43 -0.81 -22.92 5.55
C THR A 43 -1.69 -23.05 4.30
N TYR A 44 -2.98 -22.74 4.43
CA TYR A 44 -3.92 -22.72 3.29
C TYR A 44 -3.89 -21.37 2.57
N VAL A 45 -4.40 -21.37 1.34
CA VAL A 45 -4.54 -20.17 0.52
C VAL A 45 -6.01 -19.78 0.40
N ARG A 46 -6.34 -18.56 0.83
CA ARG A 46 -7.66 -17.94 0.63
C ARG A 46 -7.64 -17.14 -0.67
N CYS A 47 -8.54 -17.46 -1.60
CA CYS A 47 -8.67 -16.82 -2.92
C CYS A 47 -9.90 -15.91 -2.95
N TRP A 48 -9.69 -14.60 -3.00
CA TRP A 48 -10.74 -13.59 -3.14
C TRP A 48 -11.00 -13.25 -4.60
N TYR A 49 -12.26 -12.93 -4.91
CA TYR A 49 -12.70 -12.47 -6.23
C TYR A 49 -13.90 -11.55 -6.13
N ARG A 50 -14.02 -10.64 -7.10
CA ARG A 50 -15.23 -9.83 -7.30
C ARG A 50 -16.36 -10.71 -7.83
N LEU A 51 -17.56 -10.55 -7.26
CA LEU A 51 -18.75 -11.28 -7.70
C LEU A 51 -19.34 -10.74 -9.01
N SER A 52 -19.24 -9.42 -9.22
CA SER A 52 -19.78 -8.73 -10.39
C SER A 52 -18.86 -8.80 -11.62
N HIS A 53 -19.47 -8.77 -12.80
CA HIS A 53 -18.78 -8.67 -14.09
C HIS A 53 -18.27 -7.26 -14.42
N ASN A 54 -18.59 -6.26 -13.60
CA ASN A 54 -18.17 -4.87 -13.79
C ASN A 54 -17.58 -4.30 -12.50
N ARG A 55 -17.03 -3.09 -12.59
CA ARG A 55 -16.38 -2.40 -11.46
C ARG A 55 -17.29 -1.39 -10.76
N ASN A 56 -18.58 -1.37 -11.09
CA ASN A 56 -19.58 -0.57 -10.39
C ASN A 56 -19.90 -1.14 -9.00
N ASP A 57 -19.73 -2.45 -8.85
CA ASP A 57 -20.03 -3.21 -7.65
C ASP A 57 -18.73 -3.74 -7.04
N THR A 58 -18.48 -3.45 -5.77
CA THR A 58 -17.26 -3.82 -5.04
C THR A 58 -17.39 -5.11 -4.25
N ASP A 59 -18.54 -5.77 -4.30
CA ASP A 59 -18.77 -7.00 -3.55
C ASP A 59 -17.81 -8.10 -4.01
N ALA A 60 -17.18 -8.70 -3.01
CA ALA A 60 -16.19 -9.75 -3.17
C ALA A 60 -16.45 -10.86 -2.15
N ASP A 61 -16.16 -12.08 -2.58
CA ASP A 61 -16.20 -13.27 -1.74
C ASP A 61 -14.91 -14.07 -1.91
N TRP A 62 -14.77 -15.16 -1.16
CA TRP A 62 -13.59 -15.99 -1.21
C TRP A 62 -13.88 -17.47 -1.10
N GLU A 63 -12.97 -18.26 -1.68
CA GLU A 63 -12.93 -19.71 -1.51
C GLU A 63 -11.52 -20.15 -1.09
N TRP A 64 -11.44 -21.32 -0.45
CA TRP A 64 -10.14 -21.96 -0.22
C TRP A 64 -9.61 -22.55 -1.53
N ALA A 65 -8.36 -22.25 -1.87
CA ALA A 65 -7.68 -22.85 -3.01
C ALA A 65 -7.75 -24.38 -2.95
N ARG A 66 -7.90 -25.00 -4.12
CA ARG A 66 -7.94 -26.45 -4.30
C ARG A 66 -6.79 -26.95 -5.18
N ASP A 67 -6.30 -28.15 -4.86
CA ASP A 67 -5.37 -28.88 -5.73
C ASP A 67 -6.11 -29.55 -6.89
N GLU A 68 -5.36 -30.19 -7.79
CA GLU A 68 -5.91 -30.89 -8.96
C GLU A 68 -6.88 -32.05 -8.61
N TYR A 69 -6.89 -32.52 -7.36
CA TYR A 69 -7.77 -33.58 -6.85
C TYR A 69 -8.96 -33.01 -6.04
N GLY A 70 -9.13 -31.69 -5.97
CA GLY A 70 -10.19 -31.04 -5.21
C GLY A 70 -9.95 -30.98 -3.70
N ARG A 71 -8.75 -31.32 -3.22
CA ARG A 71 -8.37 -31.18 -1.80
C ARG A 71 -7.95 -29.74 -1.53
N TYR A 72 -7.97 -29.32 -0.26
CA TYR A 72 -7.45 -28.00 0.10
C TYR A 72 -5.98 -27.88 -0.28
N TYR A 73 -5.65 -26.81 -1.00
CA TYR A 73 -4.29 -26.52 -1.42
C TYR A 73 -3.52 -25.87 -0.27
N GLU A 74 -2.38 -26.44 0.05
CA GLU A 74 -1.47 -25.97 1.09
C GLU A 74 -0.13 -25.57 0.48
N ILE A 75 0.44 -24.49 0.98
CA ILE A 75 1.81 -24.06 0.65
C ILE A 75 2.73 -24.33 1.83
N GLN A 76 3.93 -24.85 1.54
CA GLN A 76 4.96 -25.13 2.55
C GLN A 76 5.83 -23.89 2.77
N GLY A 77 6.27 -23.68 4.01
CA GLY A 77 7.05 -22.51 4.35
C GLY A 77 7.12 -22.23 5.84
N TYR A 78 7.23 -20.96 6.21
CA TYR A 78 7.31 -20.54 7.61
C TYR A 78 6.66 -19.18 7.83
N TRP A 79 6.10 -18.99 9.02
CA TRP A 79 5.58 -17.70 9.46
C TRP A 79 6.70 -16.83 10.03
N ARG A 80 6.63 -15.50 9.83
CA ARG A 80 7.55 -14.55 10.50
C ARG A 80 7.55 -14.73 12.03
N SER A 81 6.34 -14.87 12.58
CA SER A 81 6.07 -14.97 14.02
C SER A 81 4.93 -15.96 14.25
N SER A 82 4.97 -16.74 15.32
CA SER A 82 3.88 -17.67 15.67
C SER A 82 2.68 -17.00 16.36
N ILE A 83 2.77 -15.71 16.72
CA ILE A 83 1.76 -15.02 17.55
C ILE A 83 1.35 -13.64 17.00
N SER A 84 2.00 -13.15 15.95
CA SER A 84 1.72 -11.81 15.41
C SER A 84 0.44 -11.83 14.58
N VAL A 85 -0.47 -10.91 14.87
CA VAL A 85 -1.63 -10.63 14.00
C VAL A 85 -1.23 -9.94 12.70
N LYS A 86 -0.10 -9.22 12.70
CA LYS A 86 0.55 -8.66 11.50
C LYS A 86 1.64 -9.64 11.09
N ASN A 87 1.27 -10.65 10.30
CA ASN A 87 2.14 -11.75 9.91
C ASN A 87 2.34 -11.82 8.40
N MET A 88 3.41 -12.49 8.00
CA MET A 88 3.73 -12.81 6.60
C MET A 88 4.18 -14.26 6.54
N PHE A 89 3.71 -15.00 5.54
CA PHE A 89 4.10 -16.38 5.30
C PHE A 89 5.15 -16.42 4.20
N TYR A 90 6.31 -17.01 4.46
CA TYR A 90 7.41 -17.12 3.50
C TYR A 90 7.39 -18.52 2.92
N THR A 91 7.41 -18.65 1.59
CA THR A 91 7.35 -19.92 0.87
C THR A 91 8.31 -19.90 -0.32
N SER A 92 8.73 -21.08 -0.79
CA SER A 92 9.38 -21.22 -2.08
C SER A 92 8.39 -21.36 -3.25
N THR A 93 7.08 -21.46 -2.96
CA THR A 93 6.03 -21.55 -3.99
C THR A 93 5.95 -20.25 -4.76
N ALA A 94 5.98 -20.32 -6.10
CA ALA A 94 5.89 -19.15 -6.94
C ALA A 94 4.48 -18.53 -6.86
N GLN A 95 4.41 -17.19 -6.84
CA GLN A 95 3.14 -16.46 -6.85
C GLN A 95 2.25 -16.86 -8.03
N ALA A 96 2.84 -17.08 -9.21
CA ALA A 96 2.11 -17.51 -10.40
C ALA A 96 1.42 -18.87 -10.21
N ASP A 97 2.04 -19.81 -9.48
CA ASP A 97 1.44 -21.10 -9.19
C ASP A 97 0.26 -20.96 -8.23
N ILE A 98 0.41 -20.13 -7.19
CA ILE A 98 -0.66 -19.83 -6.23
C ILE A 98 -1.84 -19.14 -6.92
N GLU A 99 -1.55 -18.13 -7.75
CA GLU A 99 -2.56 -17.42 -8.54
C GLU A 99 -3.29 -18.40 -9.49
N GLN A 100 -2.55 -19.30 -10.15
CA GLN A 100 -3.12 -20.30 -11.03
C GLN A 100 -4.04 -21.28 -10.27
N ARG A 101 -3.64 -21.75 -9.08
CA ARG A 101 -4.51 -22.56 -8.22
C ARG A 101 -5.80 -21.82 -7.86
N CYS A 102 -5.71 -20.53 -7.51
CA CYS A 102 -6.89 -19.73 -7.23
C CYS A 102 -7.79 -19.54 -8.45
N LYS A 103 -7.23 -19.28 -9.63
CA LYS A 103 -7.99 -19.16 -10.89
C LYS A 103 -8.75 -20.45 -11.22
N GLU A 104 -8.09 -21.59 -11.12
CA GLU A 104 -8.71 -22.90 -11.37
C GLU A 104 -9.79 -23.24 -10.34
N THR A 105 -9.55 -22.89 -9.07
CA THR A 105 -10.51 -23.13 -7.99
C THR A 105 -11.79 -22.33 -8.19
N LEU A 106 -11.65 -21.05 -8.51
CA LEU A 106 -12.77 -20.12 -8.58
C LEU A 106 -13.54 -20.23 -9.90
N GLY A 107 -12.89 -20.66 -10.99
CA GLY A 107 -13.53 -20.82 -12.30
C GLY A 107 -14.12 -19.53 -12.89
N VAL A 108 -13.73 -18.36 -12.38
CA VAL A 108 -14.21 -17.05 -12.84
C VAL A 108 -13.58 -16.68 -14.17
N THR A 109 -14.42 -16.34 -15.15
CA THR A 109 -14.01 -16.07 -16.54
C THR A 109 -14.14 -14.59 -16.93
N HIS A 110 -14.54 -13.70 -16.03
CA HIS A 110 -14.74 -12.29 -16.33
C HIS A 110 -13.52 -11.44 -15.97
N ASP A 111 -13.23 -10.44 -16.81
CA ASP A 111 -12.04 -9.59 -16.67
C ASP A 111 -12.01 -8.76 -15.38
N ALA A 112 -13.17 -8.53 -14.77
CA ALA A 112 -13.33 -7.77 -13.53
C ALA A 112 -13.18 -8.63 -12.25
N ALA A 113 -12.82 -9.91 -12.37
CA ALA A 113 -12.70 -10.82 -11.22
C ALA A 113 -11.67 -10.33 -10.18
N ASP A 114 -10.69 -9.54 -10.61
CA ASP A 114 -9.74 -8.81 -9.75
C ASP A 114 -9.18 -9.69 -8.60
N LEU A 115 -8.72 -10.88 -8.98
CA LEU A 115 -8.33 -11.95 -8.05
C LEU A 115 -7.19 -11.54 -7.12
N MET A 116 -7.35 -11.85 -5.83
CA MET A 116 -6.33 -11.67 -4.79
C MET A 116 -6.23 -12.93 -3.93
N TYR A 117 -5.09 -13.16 -3.30
CA TYR A 117 -4.89 -14.34 -2.47
C TYR A 117 -3.98 -14.11 -1.28
N TYR A 118 -4.25 -14.82 -0.20
CA TYR A 118 -3.57 -14.65 1.09
C TYR A 118 -3.38 -15.98 1.80
N ALA A 119 -2.31 -16.08 2.60
CA ALA A 119 -2.12 -17.18 3.54
C ALA A 119 -3.12 -17.05 4.69
N SER A 120 -3.72 -18.16 5.09
CA SER A 120 -4.75 -18.17 6.13
C SER A 120 -5.00 -19.58 6.66
N ASP A 121 -4.87 -19.79 7.97
CA ASP A 121 -5.09 -21.12 8.58
C ASP A 121 -6.55 -21.42 8.92
N SER A 122 -7.42 -20.42 8.95
CA SER A 122 -8.82 -20.58 9.32
C SER A 122 -9.72 -19.51 8.71
N GLN A 123 -11.04 -19.66 8.84
CA GLN A 123 -11.99 -18.64 8.36
C GLN A 123 -11.86 -17.31 9.13
N VAL A 124 -11.38 -17.34 10.37
CA VAL A 124 -11.22 -16.16 11.23
C VAL A 124 -9.84 -15.52 11.14
N SER A 125 -8.89 -16.17 10.46
CA SER A 125 -7.56 -15.61 10.23
C SER A 125 -7.65 -14.40 9.28
N TYR A 126 -6.85 -13.38 9.55
CA TYR A 126 -6.73 -12.21 8.67
C TYR A 126 -6.11 -12.58 7.32
N ASN A 127 -6.14 -11.65 6.37
CA ASN A 127 -5.49 -11.81 5.08
C ASN A 127 -3.98 -11.59 5.23
N HIS A 128 -3.19 -12.65 5.36
CA HIS A 128 -1.73 -12.55 5.49
C HIS A 128 -1.02 -12.61 4.13
N SER A 129 -0.11 -11.68 3.87
CA SER A 129 0.69 -11.68 2.65
C SER A 129 1.54 -12.95 2.53
N ILE A 130 1.61 -13.50 1.33
CA ILE A 130 2.47 -14.64 0.99
C ILE A 130 3.71 -14.09 0.30
N TRP A 131 4.87 -14.24 0.91
CA TRP A 131 6.16 -13.87 0.35
C TRP A 131 6.84 -15.07 -0.30
N THR A 132 7.13 -14.99 -1.59
CA THR A 132 7.98 -15.98 -2.27
C THR A 132 9.45 -15.63 -2.05
N ASN A 133 10.19 -16.52 -1.37
CA ASN A 133 11.63 -16.41 -1.17
C ASN A 133 12.39 -16.44 -2.50
N ASP A 134 13.52 -15.74 -2.54
CA ASP A 134 14.29 -15.60 -3.77
C ASP A 134 15.03 -16.88 -4.13
N PRO A 135 15.15 -17.20 -5.44
CA PRO A 135 16.16 -18.15 -5.88
C PRO A 135 17.56 -17.58 -5.61
N VAL A 136 18.56 -18.45 -5.47
CA VAL A 136 19.96 -18.06 -5.19
C VAL A 136 20.51 -17.13 -6.29
N ASP A 137 20.18 -17.44 -7.53
CA ASP A 137 20.69 -16.75 -8.72
C ASP A 137 19.59 -15.87 -9.35
N ASN A 138 19.56 -14.61 -8.94
CA ASN A 138 18.84 -13.54 -9.62
C ASN A 138 19.62 -12.22 -9.52
N ASP A 139 19.66 -11.47 -10.62
CA ASP A 139 20.33 -10.17 -10.80
C ASP A 139 19.41 -9.11 -11.45
N LYS A 140 18.12 -9.42 -11.58
CA LYS A 140 17.09 -8.57 -12.16
C LYS A 140 16.02 -8.21 -11.13
N ILE A 141 15.24 -7.17 -11.43
CA ILE A 141 14.08 -6.82 -10.60
C ILE A 141 13.06 -7.97 -10.62
N ASN A 142 12.77 -8.53 -9.45
CA ASN A 142 11.88 -9.67 -9.29
C ASN A 142 10.67 -9.42 -8.39
N ARG A 143 10.52 -8.19 -7.89
CA ARG A 143 9.38 -7.76 -7.06
C ARG A 143 9.18 -6.27 -7.09
N ILE A 144 7.97 -5.87 -6.75
CA ILE A 144 7.60 -4.50 -6.45
C ILE A 144 7.33 -4.39 -4.95
N ILE A 145 7.99 -3.44 -4.28
CA ILE A 145 7.74 -3.10 -2.88
C ILE A 145 7.12 -1.71 -2.83
N THR A 146 5.93 -1.59 -2.25
CA THR A 146 5.20 -0.32 -2.25
C THR A 146 5.14 0.29 -0.86
N PHE A 147 5.54 1.55 -0.77
CA PHE A 147 5.34 2.40 0.40
C PHE A 147 4.44 3.57 0.04
N GLY A 148 3.65 4.01 1.01
CA GLY A 148 2.80 5.16 0.80
C GLY A 148 1.56 5.20 1.65
N ASP A 149 0.52 5.83 1.10
CA ASP A 149 -0.71 6.08 1.82
C ASP A 149 -1.93 5.34 1.22
N SER A 150 -3.13 5.88 1.42
CA SER A 150 -4.38 5.34 0.86
C SER A 150 -4.41 5.17 -0.66
N LEU A 151 -3.62 5.92 -1.45
CA LEU A 151 -3.55 5.73 -2.91
C LEU A 151 -2.87 4.43 -3.33
N SER A 152 -2.21 3.77 -2.37
CA SER A 152 -1.40 2.58 -2.62
C SER A 152 -1.70 1.43 -1.66
N ASP A 153 -2.39 1.64 -0.53
CA ASP A 153 -2.75 0.57 0.42
C ASP A 153 -3.71 -0.46 -0.21
N THR A 154 -3.33 -1.73 -0.11
CA THR A 154 -4.09 -2.89 -0.64
C THR A 154 -4.72 -3.76 0.45
N GLY A 155 -4.69 -3.32 1.72
CA GLY A 155 -5.38 -4.01 2.81
C GLY A 155 -4.72 -3.96 4.19
N ASN A 156 -3.64 -3.20 4.36
CA ASN A 156 -2.96 -3.05 5.65
C ASN A 156 -3.87 -2.40 6.69
N LEU A 157 -4.52 -1.28 6.34
CA LEU A 157 -5.51 -0.68 7.23
C LEU A 157 -6.77 -1.54 7.37
N TYR A 158 -7.16 -2.24 6.31
CA TYR A 158 -8.33 -3.12 6.33
C TYR A 158 -8.16 -4.27 7.32
N ASN A 159 -7.02 -4.96 7.32
CA ASN A 159 -6.70 -5.95 8.35
C ASN A 159 -6.63 -5.32 9.75
N ALA A 160 -5.99 -4.15 9.89
CA ALA A 160 -5.85 -3.49 11.19
C ALA A 160 -7.20 -3.04 11.79
N SER A 161 -8.17 -2.72 10.92
CA SER A 161 -9.53 -2.35 11.32
C SER A 161 -10.46 -3.56 11.50
N GLN A 162 -9.95 -4.79 11.38
CA GLN A 162 -10.75 -6.01 11.42
C GLN A 162 -11.80 -6.06 10.31
N TRP A 163 -11.40 -5.64 9.10
CA TRP A 163 -12.20 -5.66 7.88
C TRP A 163 -13.41 -4.73 7.87
N VAL A 164 -13.41 -3.69 8.70
CA VAL A 164 -14.51 -2.70 8.75
C VAL A 164 -14.21 -1.40 8.02
N PHE A 165 -12.94 -1.10 7.75
CA PHE A 165 -12.50 0.16 7.14
C PHE A 165 -11.44 -0.08 6.04
N PRO A 166 -11.68 0.38 4.79
CA PRO A 166 -12.95 0.90 4.29
C PRO A 166 -14.02 -0.22 4.17
N ASN A 167 -15.30 0.15 4.15
CA ASN A 167 -16.43 -0.77 4.08
C ASN A 167 -16.45 -1.55 2.75
N ARG A 168 -16.34 -2.88 2.81
CA ARG A 168 -16.23 -3.71 1.59
C ARG A 168 -17.39 -3.62 0.59
N SER A 169 -18.57 -3.19 1.04
CA SER A 169 -19.77 -3.01 0.19
C SER A 169 -19.77 -1.68 -0.58
N SER A 170 -18.69 -0.89 -0.47
CA SER A 170 -18.47 0.30 -1.31
C SER A 170 -17.02 0.52 -1.68
N TRP A 171 -16.07 -0.22 -1.10
CA TRP A 171 -14.66 -0.15 -1.41
C TRP A 171 -14.12 -1.56 -1.61
N TYR A 172 -13.30 -1.76 -2.63
CA TYR A 172 -12.90 -3.10 -3.03
C TYR A 172 -11.90 -3.72 -2.05
N LEU A 173 -12.36 -4.62 -1.19
CA LEU A 173 -11.56 -5.43 -0.26
C LEU A 173 -10.36 -4.69 0.36
N GLY A 174 -10.62 -3.55 1.00
CA GLY A 174 -9.58 -2.78 1.71
C GLY A 174 -8.84 -1.73 0.87
N HIS A 175 -9.03 -1.72 -0.45
CA HIS A 175 -8.54 -0.66 -1.32
C HIS A 175 -9.40 0.59 -1.16
N PHE A 176 -8.79 1.78 -1.20
CA PHE A 176 -9.52 3.04 -1.26
C PHE A 176 -10.01 3.35 -2.68
N SER A 177 -10.59 2.37 -3.35
CA SER A 177 -11.11 2.48 -4.71
C SER A 177 -12.19 1.40 -4.95
N ASN A 178 -12.75 1.37 -6.16
CA ASN A 178 -13.69 0.33 -6.59
C ASN A 178 -13.01 -0.91 -7.20
N GLY A 179 -11.69 -1.00 -7.15
CA GLY A 179 -10.88 -2.11 -7.67
C GLY A 179 -9.40 -1.93 -7.34
N PHE A 180 -8.55 -2.53 -8.14
CA PHE A 180 -7.09 -2.44 -7.99
C PHE A 180 -6.57 -1.00 -8.01
N VAL A 181 -5.48 -0.76 -7.26
CA VAL A 181 -4.70 0.47 -7.30
C VAL A 181 -3.57 0.38 -8.33
N TRP A 182 -2.92 1.51 -8.58
CA TRP A 182 -1.96 1.66 -9.68
C TRP A 182 -0.78 0.68 -9.58
N THR A 183 -0.29 0.38 -8.38
CA THR A 183 0.83 -0.55 -8.16
C THR A 183 0.51 -1.99 -8.50
N GLU A 184 -0.73 -2.43 -8.30
CA GLU A 184 -1.20 -3.77 -8.69
C GLU A 184 -1.25 -3.91 -10.22
N TYR A 185 -1.65 -2.86 -10.93
CA TYR A 185 -1.59 -2.85 -12.39
C TYR A 185 -0.15 -2.91 -12.91
N LEU A 186 0.81 -2.23 -12.26
CA LEU A 186 2.23 -2.33 -12.62
C LEU A 186 2.77 -3.76 -12.40
N ALA A 187 2.47 -4.34 -11.24
CA ALA A 187 2.87 -5.70 -10.87
C ALA A 187 2.30 -6.73 -11.86
N LYS A 188 1.01 -6.62 -12.18
CA LYS A 188 0.33 -7.49 -13.16
C LYS A 188 0.92 -7.36 -14.56
N HIS A 189 1.24 -6.15 -15.00
CA HIS A 189 1.89 -5.94 -16.31
C HIS A 189 3.29 -6.54 -16.37
N LYS A 190 4.05 -6.49 -15.27
CA LYS A 190 5.40 -7.05 -15.19
C LYS A 190 5.45 -8.51 -14.77
N HIS A 191 4.32 -9.12 -14.45
CA HIS A 191 4.23 -10.47 -13.88
C HIS A 191 5.12 -10.65 -12.64
N LEU A 192 5.15 -9.64 -11.77
CA LEU A 192 5.95 -9.63 -10.55
C LEU A 192 5.07 -9.64 -9.30
N PRO A 193 5.52 -10.25 -8.18
CA PRO A 193 4.92 -10.03 -6.87
C PRO A 193 4.87 -8.55 -6.50
N LEU A 194 3.76 -8.15 -5.88
CA LEU A 194 3.61 -6.89 -5.18
C LEU A 194 3.56 -7.13 -3.67
N TYR A 195 4.46 -6.51 -2.92
CA TYR A 195 4.39 -6.50 -1.46
C TYR A 195 4.17 -5.08 -0.94
N ASN A 196 3.09 -4.90 -0.19
CA ASN A 196 2.57 -3.59 0.16
C ASN A 196 2.82 -3.25 1.63
N TRP A 197 3.53 -2.14 1.86
CA TRP A 197 3.72 -1.51 3.16
C TRP A 197 3.02 -0.15 3.28
N ALA A 198 2.30 0.28 2.23
CA ALA A 198 1.47 1.47 2.30
C ALA A 198 0.34 1.28 3.31
N VAL A 199 -0.03 2.36 3.99
CA VAL A 199 -1.07 2.33 5.01
C VAL A 199 -2.03 3.47 4.75
N GLY A 200 -3.31 3.15 4.59
CA GLY A 200 -4.36 4.13 4.40
C GLY A 200 -4.33 5.20 5.47
N GLY A 201 -4.13 6.45 5.06
CA GLY A 201 -4.14 7.65 5.91
C GLY A 201 -5.39 8.50 5.73
N ALA A 202 -6.48 7.95 5.20
CA ALA A 202 -7.73 8.69 5.05
C ALA A 202 -8.31 9.16 6.40
N ALA A 203 -9.23 10.13 6.38
CA ALA A 203 -9.84 10.65 7.60
C ALA A 203 -10.44 9.50 8.46
N GLY A 204 -10.04 9.43 9.74
CA GLY A 204 -10.49 8.39 10.69
C GLY A 204 -9.47 7.32 11.07
N VAL A 205 -8.22 7.38 10.60
CA VAL A 205 -7.20 6.34 10.82
C VAL A 205 -6.54 6.35 12.20
N ASN A 206 -6.51 7.51 12.88
CA ASN A 206 -5.83 7.68 14.18
C ASN A 206 -6.29 6.68 15.27
N GLN A 207 -7.45 6.05 15.11
CA GLN A 207 -8.03 5.10 16.06
C GLN A 207 -7.54 3.64 15.92
N TYR A 208 -6.83 3.27 14.84
CA TYR A 208 -6.53 1.86 14.53
C TYR A 208 -5.08 1.41 14.80
N GLY A 209 -4.25 2.24 15.44
CA GLY A 209 -2.90 1.84 15.88
C GLY A 209 -1.97 1.37 14.75
N VAL A 210 -2.16 1.91 13.55
CA VAL A 210 -1.33 1.61 12.36
C VAL A 210 -0.05 2.46 12.34
N LEU A 211 0.90 2.09 11.47
CA LEU A 211 2.14 2.85 11.32
C LEU A 211 1.82 4.24 10.77
N THR A 212 2.28 5.27 11.47
CA THR A 212 2.19 6.66 11.04
C THR A 212 3.52 7.10 10.43
N GLY A 213 3.50 7.56 9.19
CA GLY A 213 4.69 8.03 8.48
C GLY A 213 5.43 6.95 7.70
N VAL A 214 5.94 7.33 6.54
CA VAL A 214 6.64 6.42 5.62
C VAL A 214 7.93 5.85 6.21
N TYR A 215 8.65 6.60 7.05
CA TYR A 215 9.84 6.09 7.73
C TYR A 215 9.56 4.83 8.56
N LYS A 216 8.40 4.78 9.23
CA LYS A 216 7.99 3.61 10.01
C LYS A 216 7.61 2.43 9.12
N GLN A 217 7.04 2.69 7.94
CA GLN A 217 6.76 1.64 6.95
C GLN A 217 8.07 0.99 6.46
N VAL A 218 9.08 1.80 6.09
CA VAL A 218 10.41 1.31 5.71
C VAL A 218 11.07 0.54 6.86
N THR A 219 10.96 1.05 8.09
CA THR A 219 11.51 0.36 9.27
C THR A 219 10.82 -0.98 9.53
N SER A 220 9.51 -1.06 9.29
CA SER A 220 8.77 -2.32 9.36
C SER A 220 9.25 -3.28 8.28
N TYR A 221 9.28 -2.84 7.03
CA TYR A 221 9.75 -3.61 5.88
C TYR A 221 11.10 -4.28 6.12
N LEU A 222 12.10 -3.51 6.59
CA LEU A 222 13.43 -4.05 6.86
C LEU A 222 13.42 -5.19 7.89
N LYS A 223 12.49 -5.19 8.85
CA LYS A 223 12.32 -6.29 9.83
C LYS A 223 11.60 -7.52 9.27
N TYR A 224 10.93 -7.41 8.12
CA TYR A 224 10.29 -8.54 7.45
C TYR A 224 11.25 -9.18 6.44
N VAL A 225 12.01 -8.38 5.68
CA VAL A 225 12.97 -8.92 4.71
C VAL A 225 14.20 -9.55 5.35
N ASP A 226 14.52 -9.20 6.60
CA ASP A 226 15.51 -9.90 7.43
C ASP A 226 15.21 -11.42 7.57
N ARG A 227 13.96 -11.83 7.34
CA ARG A 227 13.52 -13.24 7.37
C ARG A 227 13.37 -13.89 6.00
N ALA A 228 13.51 -13.12 4.93
CA ALA A 228 13.44 -13.64 3.58
C ALA A 228 14.75 -14.33 3.20
N GLU A 229 14.66 -15.49 2.55
CA GLU A 229 15.84 -16.18 2.04
C GLU A 229 16.30 -15.56 0.72
N ASN A 230 17.63 -15.47 0.57
CA ASN A 230 18.32 -14.96 -0.62
C ASN A 230 17.90 -13.54 -1.06
N TYR A 231 17.34 -12.75 -0.14
CA TYR A 231 16.89 -11.41 -0.44
C TYR A 231 18.04 -10.49 -0.87
N LYS A 232 17.90 -9.91 -2.05
CA LYS A 232 18.80 -8.88 -2.59
C LYS A 232 18.03 -7.58 -2.79
N PRO A 233 18.32 -6.51 -2.01
CA PRO A 233 17.58 -5.26 -2.07
C PRO A 233 17.64 -4.59 -3.46
N GLU A 234 18.76 -4.71 -4.16
CA GLU A 234 18.95 -4.20 -5.52
C GLU A 234 18.00 -4.84 -6.56
N ASN A 235 17.46 -6.02 -6.28
CA ASN A 235 16.49 -6.72 -7.14
C ASN A 235 15.02 -6.33 -6.85
N SER A 236 14.80 -5.28 -6.07
CA SER A 236 13.46 -4.77 -5.75
C SER A 236 13.21 -3.43 -6.44
N LEU A 237 12.09 -3.30 -7.14
CA LEU A 237 11.56 -1.99 -7.51
C LEU A 237 10.75 -1.44 -6.35
N VAL A 238 11.25 -0.37 -5.72
CA VAL A 238 10.48 0.35 -4.71
C VAL A 238 9.60 1.41 -5.38
N THR A 239 8.31 1.42 -5.08
CA THR A 239 7.41 2.52 -5.44
C THR A 239 7.08 3.33 -4.20
N LEU A 240 7.19 4.65 -4.29
CA LEU A 240 6.95 5.53 -3.15
C LEU A 240 6.15 6.78 -3.54
N GLU A 241 4.96 6.87 -2.97
CA GLU A 241 4.05 8.01 -3.00
C GLU A 241 3.63 8.27 -1.56
N PHE A 242 3.80 9.48 -1.03
CA PHE A 242 3.46 9.76 0.37
C PHE A 242 3.24 11.26 0.61
N GLY A 243 2.24 11.60 1.41
CA GLY A 243 2.11 12.93 2.01
C GLY A 243 0.78 13.62 1.75
N LEU A 244 -0.06 13.13 0.82
CA LEU A 244 -1.38 13.71 0.60
C LEU A 244 -2.24 13.63 1.84
N ASN A 245 -2.29 12.45 2.47
CA ASN A 245 -3.03 12.28 3.72
C ASN A 245 -2.50 13.19 4.84
N ASP A 246 -1.18 13.34 4.98
CA ASP A 246 -0.53 14.20 5.98
C ASP A 246 -0.90 15.68 5.80
N LEU A 247 -0.88 16.17 4.56
CA LEU A 247 -1.17 17.56 4.21
C LEU A 247 -2.66 17.90 4.23
N MET A 248 -3.54 16.90 4.07
CA MET A 248 -5.01 17.09 4.01
C MET A 248 -5.72 16.80 5.33
N ASN A 249 -5.28 15.79 6.09
CA ASN A 249 -6.07 15.21 7.18
C ASN A 249 -5.42 15.34 8.57
N TYR A 250 -4.12 15.59 8.66
CA TYR A 250 -3.37 15.44 9.92
C TYR A 250 -2.67 16.69 10.43
N ASP A 251 -2.93 17.86 9.81
CA ASP A 251 -2.32 19.14 10.18
C ASP A 251 -0.80 19.08 10.32
N ARG A 252 -0.14 18.20 9.54
CA ARG A 252 1.32 18.12 9.51
C ARG A 252 1.85 19.24 8.63
N THR A 253 2.95 19.84 9.07
CA THR A 253 3.62 20.86 8.28
C THR A 253 4.35 20.23 7.11
N VAL A 254 4.55 20.98 6.02
CA VAL A 254 5.35 20.51 4.88
C VAL A 254 6.77 20.13 5.34
N ALA A 255 7.35 20.84 6.30
CA ALA A 255 8.66 20.51 6.87
C ALA A 255 8.70 19.12 7.53
N ASP A 256 7.66 18.76 8.28
CA ASP A 256 7.56 17.44 8.92
C ASP A 256 7.45 16.31 7.89
N VAL A 257 6.65 16.52 6.83
CA VAL A 257 6.48 15.55 5.75
C VAL A 257 7.76 15.42 4.93
N LYS A 258 8.49 16.53 4.67
CA LYS A 258 9.83 16.53 4.04
C LYS A 258 10.83 15.72 4.85
N ALA A 259 10.86 15.90 6.17
CA ALA A 259 11.77 15.17 7.04
C ALA A 259 11.49 13.66 7.05
N ASP A 260 10.22 13.26 7.03
CA ASP A 260 9.79 11.85 6.98
C ASP A 260 10.17 11.18 5.65
N LEU A 261 9.87 11.82 4.52
CA LEU A 261 10.28 11.35 3.20
C LEU A 261 11.81 11.26 3.07
N SER A 262 12.53 12.29 3.50
CA SER A 262 14.00 12.30 3.49
C SER A 262 14.58 11.12 4.28
N SER A 263 14.08 10.91 5.50
CA SER A 263 14.54 9.82 6.37
C SER A 263 14.20 8.45 5.80
N ALA A 264 13.04 8.30 5.15
CA ALA A 264 12.67 7.06 4.47
C ALA A 264 13.59 6.76 3.27
N LEU A 265 13.89 7.76 2.44
CA LEU A 265 14.80 7.60 1.31
C LEU A 265 16.23 7.26 1.76
N ILE A 266 16.75 7.94 2.79
CA ILE A 266 18.05 7.61 3.38
C ILE A 266 18.08 6.14 3.79
N ARG A 267 17.07 5.71 4.57
CA ARG A 267 17.02 4.35 5.10
C ARG A 267 16.84 3.28 4.01
N LEU A 268 16.04 3.55 2.98
CA LEU A 268 15.89 2.64 1.84
C LEU A 268 17.21 2.47 1.10
N THR A 269 17.88 3.57 0.79
CA THR A 269 19.12 3.55 0.00
C THR A 269 20.29 2.98 0.78
N GLU A 270 20.40 3.27 2.08
CA GLU A 270 21.38 2.63 2.99
C GLU A 270 21.15 1.13 3.15
N SER A 271 19.91 0.64 2.94
CA SER A 271 19.61 -0.79 2.95
C SER A 271 19.97 -1.51 1.64
N GLY A 272 20.50 -0.81 0.65
CA GLY A 272 20.91 -1.38 -0.65
C GLY A 272 19.85 -1.30 -1.75
N ILE A 273 18.70 -0.63 -1.53
CA ILE A 273 17.71 -0.39 -2.59
C ILE A 273 18.31 0.59 -3.61
N THR A 274 18.32 0.19 -4.88
CA THR A 274 18.86 0.99 -5.98
C THR A 274 17.83 1.42 -7.02
N ASN A 275 16.65 0.78 -7.06
CA ASN A 275 15.59 1.04 -8.03
C ASN A 275 14.36 1.64 -7.36
N ILE A 276 14.08 2.93 -7.59
CA ILE A 276 12.95 3.63 -6.97
C ILE A 276 12.13 4.39 -8.01
N LEU A 277 10.83 4.12 -8.06
CA LEU A 277 9.84 4.96 -8.73
C LEU A 277 9.22 5.93 -7.72
N LEU A 278 9.52 7.22 -7.85
CA LEU A 278 8.94 8.29 -7.05
C LEU A 278 7.76 8.93 -7.75
N PHE A 279 6.79 9.37 -6.95
CA PHE A 279 5.57 10.04 -7.39
C PHE A 279 5.53 11.48 -6.88
N THR A 280 5.27 12.45 -7.76
CA THR A 280 4.70 13.72 -7.28
C THR A 280 3.26 13.49 -6.81
N LEU A 281 2.79 14.33 -5.90
CA LEU A 281 1.42 14.25 -5.38
C LEU A 281 0.45 14.92 -6.37
N PRO A 282 -0.66 14.26 -6.75
CA PRO A 282 -1.73 14.91 -7.51
C PRO A 282 -2.30 16.11 -6.74
N ASP A 283 -2.82 17.12 -7.46
CA ASP A 283 -3.54 18.23 -6.80
C ASP A 283 -4.89 17.71 -6.27
N ALA A 284 -4.87 17.21 -5.04
CA ALA A 284 -6.06 16.68 -4.37
C ALA A 284 -7.14 17.75 -4.17
N THR A 285 -6.82 19.05 -4.29
CA THR A 285 -7.82 20.13 -4.21
C THR A 285 -8.83 20.12 -5.37
N LYS A 286 -8.57 19.31 -6.40
CA LYS A 286 -9.52 19.02 -7.49
C LYS A 286 -10.58 17.97 -7.11
N ALA A 287 -10.40 17.24 -6.02
CA ALA A 287 -11.32 16.20 -5.60
C ALA A 287 -12.67 16.76 -5.11
N PRO A 288 -13.79 16.03 -5.27
CA PRO A 288 -15.12 16.50 -4.89
C PRO A 288 -15.25 16.97 -3.43
N GLN A 289 -14.44 16.44 -2.51
CA GLN A 289 -14.46 16.84 -1.09
C GLN A 289 -14.21 18.34 -0.89
N PHE A 290 -13.47 19.00 -1.79
CA PHE A 290 -13.15 20.42 -1.67
C PHE A 290 -14.30 21.34 -2.10
N LYS A 291 -15.40 20.78 -2.63
CA LYS A 291 -16.68 21.51 -2.75
C LYS A 291 -17.23 21.93 -1.37
N TYR A 292 -16.80 21.27 -0.31
CA TYR A 292 -17.19 21.54 1.08
C TYR A 292 -16.11 22.32 1.86
N SER A 293 -15.08 22.82 1.19
CA SER A 293 -13.96 23.56 1.78
C SER A 293 -14.02 25.05 1.43
N THR A 294 -13.37 25.90 2.23
CA THR A 294 -13.20 27.32 1.89
C THR A 294 -12.10 27.52 0.86
N VAL A 295 -12.08 28.66 0.19
CA VAL A 295 -11.05 29.02 -0.79
C VAL A 295 -9.68 29.12 -0.11
N GLU A 296 -9.63 29.59 1.12
CA GLU A 296 -8.40 29.67 1.92
C GLU A 296 -7.80 28.29 2.18
N GLU A 297 -8.64 27.32 2.56
CA GLU A 297 -8.19 25.93 2.79
C GLU A 297 -7.71 25.28 1.48
N ILE A 298 -8.45 25.47 0.39
CA ILE A 298 -8.04 25.01 -0.95
C ILE A 298 -6.66 25.59 -1.32
N ASN A 299 -6.46 26.89 -1.13
CA ASN A 299 -5.18 27.53 -1.46
C ASN A 299 -4.05 27.07 -0.54
N LYS A 300 -4.32 26.87 0.76
CA LYS A 300 -3.34 26.33 1.72
C LYS A 300 -2.89 24.92 1.31
N VAL A 301 -3.82 23.99 1.08
CA VAL A 301 -3.49 22.61 0.70
C VAL A 301 -2.76 22.58 -0.64
N ARG A 302 -3.22 23.34 -1.64
CA ARG A 302 -2.54 23.42 -2.95
C ARG A 302 -1.12 23.94 -2.82
N ALA A 303 -0.89 25.00 -2.04
CA ALA A 303 0.45 25.55 -1.81
C ALA A 303 1.37 24.51 -1.16
N ASN A 304 0.87 23.78 -0.15
CA ASN A 304 1.62 22.71 0.50
C ASN A 304 2.00 21.58 -0.47
N ILE A 305 1.06 21.16 -1.34
CA ILE A 305 1.30 20.14 -2.36
C ILE A 305 2.38 20.61 -3.35
N ILE A 306 2.31 21.86 -3.83
CA ILE A 306 3.29 22.43 -4.75
C ILE A 306 4.69 22.48 -4.10
N GLU A 307 4.77 22.95 -2.85
CA GLU A 307 6.03 23.03 -2.11
C GLU A 307 6.65 21.64 -1.90
N PHE A 308 5.83 20.65 -1.58
CA PHE A 308 6.28 19.28 -1.36
C PHE A 308 6.68 18.59 -2.67
N ASN A 309 5.96 18.84 -3.77
CA ASN A 309 6.31 18.33 -5.09
C ASN A 309 7.65 18.87 -5.61
N ALA A 310 7.98 20.13 -5.29
CA ALA A 310 9.31 20.68 -5.59
C ALA A 310 10.41 19.89 -4.83
N PHE A 311 10.18 19.57 -3.56
CA PHE A 311 11.11 18.77 -2.78
C PHE A 311 11.23 17.32 -3.27
N ILE A 312 10.13 16.67 -3.68
CA ILE A 312 10.20 15.33 -4.29
C ILE A 312 11.10 15.35 -5.54
N LYS A 313 10.97 16.39 -6.37
CA LYS A 313 11.82 16.60 -7.56
C LYS A 313 13.30 16.76 -7.16
N GLU A 314 13.60 17.55 -6.15
CA GLU A 314 14.96 17.71 -5.61
C GLU A 314 15.54 16.39 -5.07
N GLN A 315 14.76 15.61 -4.33
CA GLN A 315 15.19 14.30 -3.82
C GLN A 315 15.45 13.32 -4.98
N ALA A 316 14.60 13.31 -6.01
CA ALA A 316 14.81 12.47 -7.17
C ALA A 316 16.16 12.76 -7.85
N GLU A 317 16.47 14.03 -8.11
CA GLU A 317 17.75 14.44 -8.71
C GLU A 317 18.95 14.17 -7.80
N LEU A 318 18.80 14.38 -6.48
CA LEU A 318 19.84 14.06 -5.51
C LEU A 318 20.23 12.57 -5.57
N TYR A 319 19.28 11.65 -5.51
CA TYR A 319 19.60 10.22 -5.51
C TYR A 319 20.03 9.70 -6.89
N LYS A 320 19.55 10.29 -8.00
CA LYS A 320 20.15 10.04 -9.32
C LYS A 320 21.63 10.41 -9.35
N SER A 321 22.00 11.57 -8.78
CA SER A 321 23.41 12.02 -8.74
C SER A 321 24.31 11.11 -7.90
N LYS A 322 23.72 10.34 -6.98
CA LYS A 322 24.41 9.29 -6.19
C LYS A 322 24.54 7.96 -6.93
N GLY A 323 24.07 7.87 -8.18
CA GLY A 323 24.18 6.67 -9.02
C GLY A 323 23.02 5.67 -8.87
N LEU A 324 21.91 6.06 -8.22
CA LEU A 324 20.73 5.20 -8.10
C LEU A 324 19.80 5.35 -9.32
N THR A 325 19.07 4.29 -9.64
CA THR A 325 18.01 4.30 -10.65
C THR A 325 16.74 4.87 -10.04
N ILE A 326 16.64 6.21 -10.04
CA ILE A 326 15.43 6.91 -9.61
C ILE A 326 14.64 7.38 -10.82
N VAL A 327 13.40 6.92 -10.94
CA VAL A 327 12.47 7.39 -11.96
C VAL A 327 11.40 8.22 -11.29
N LEU A 328 11.24 9.47 -11.72
CA LEU A 328 10.17 10.35 -11.23
C LEU A 328 9.00 10.33 -12.20
N TYR A 329 7.81 10.07 -11.66
CA TYR A 329 6.53 10.21 -12.34
C TYR A 329 5.81 11.48 -11.86
N ASP A 330 5.46 12.37 -12.79
CA ASP A 330 4.77 13.62 -12.47
C ASP A 330 3.25 13.40 -12.44
N ALA A 331 2.75 12.74 -11.39
CA ALA A 331 1.32 12.52 -11.21
C ALA A 331 0.56 13.83 -11.02
N HIS A 332 1.19 14.88 -10.49
CA HIS A 332 0.59 16.21 -10.40
C HIS A 332 0.18 16.75 -11.76
N GLU A 333 1.10 16.76 -12.72
CA GLU A 333 0.80 17.19 -14.08
C GLU A 333 -0.27 16.31 -14.73
N ARG A 334 -0.10 14.99 -14.64
CA ARG A 334 -1.00 14.05 -15.30
C ARG A 334 -2.42 14.10 -14.72
N PHE A 335 -2.56 14.27 -13.41
CA PHE A 335 -3.85 14.41 -12.75
C PHE A 335 -4.55 15.74 -13.08
N ASN A 336 -3.79 16.83 -13.24
CA ASN A 336 -4.34 18.10 -13.72
C ASN A 336 -4.89 17.97 -15.14
N GLN A 337 -4.20 17.24 -16.03
CA GLN A 337 -4.68 16.98 -17.39
C GLN A 337 -6.04 16.25 -17.36
N ILE A 338 -6.15 15.12 -16.66
CA ILE A 338 -7.41 14.35 -16.63
C ILE A 338 -8.57 15.08 -15.94
N THR A 339 -8.28 15.93 -14.95
CA THR A 339 -9.34 16.69 -14.27
C THR A 339 -9.76 17.94 -15.04
N SER A 340 -8.89 18.46 -15.92
CA SER A 340 -9.19 19.64 -16.76
C SER A 340 -9.93 19.29 -18.05
N ASP A 341 -9.62 18.14 -18.65
CA ASP A 341 -10.26 17.64 -19.88
C ASP A 341 -10.43 16.10 -19.79
N PRO A 342 -11.36 15.61 -18.96
CA PRO A 342 -11.56 14.17 -18.78
C PRO A 342 -11.90 13.44 -20.08
N SER A 343 -12.60 14.10 -21.00
CA SER A 343 -13.08 13.51 -22.26
C SER A 343 -11.95 13.04 -23.16
N SER A 344 -10.86 13.81 -23.25
CA SER A 344 -9.66 13.46 -24.01
C SER A 344 -8.92 12.23 -23.45
N TYR A 345 -9.22 11.84 -22.21
CA TYR A 345 -8.61 10.69 -21.53
C TYR A 345 -9.60 9.55 -21.29
N GLY A 346 -10.78 9.59 -21.91
CA GLY A 346 -11.77 8.51 -21.86
C GLY A 346 -12.70 8.53 -20.64
N PHE A 347 -12.63 9.59 -19.82
CA PHE A 347 -13.53 9.86 -18.70
C PHE A 347 -14.62 10.86 -19.10
N GLU A 348 -15.77 10.79 -18.43
CA GLU A 348 -16.90 11.70 -18.65
C GLU A 348 -17.09 12.66 -17.47
N ASN A 349 -16.63 12.27 -16.28
CA ASN A 349 -16.75 13.10 -15.09
C ASN A 349 -15.45 13.11 -14.27
N ALA A 350 -14.97 14.32 -13.97
CA ALA A 350 -13.83 14.55 -13.07
C ALA A 350 -14.12 15.59 -11.98
N THR A 351 -15.39 15.85 -11.68
CA THR A 351 -15.84 16.86 -10.72
C THR A 351 -16.67 16.30 -9.59
N ASP A 352 -17.31 15.16 -9.80
CA ASP A 352 -18.27 14.53 -8.89
C ASP A 352 -17.79 13.16 -8.46
N SER A 353 -18.22 12.73 -7.28
CA SER A 353 -18.03 11.35 -6.84
C SER A 353 -19.00 10.43 -7.59
N CYS A 354 -18.52 9.26 -8.00
CA CYS A 354 -19.38 8.21 -8.53
C CYS A 354 -20.39 7.71 -7.46
N LEU A 355 -19.91 7.52 -6.22
CA LEU A 355 -20.73 7.23 -5.05
C LEU A 355 -21.63 8.43 -4.69
N ASN A 356 -22.84 8.15 -4.20
CA ASN A 356 -23.78 9.15 -3.74
C ASN A 356 -23.41 9.70 -2.35
N ILE A 357 -22.32 10.45 -2.28
CA ILE A 357 -21.77 11.05 -1.06
C ILE A 357 -21.75 12.57 -1.21
N ASN A 358 -22.65 13.25 -0.52
CA ASN A 358 -22.83 14.71 -0.62
C ASN A 358 -22.21 15.48 0.56
N ARG A 359 -21.09 15.00 1.09
CA ARG A 359 -20.35 15.59 2.23
C ARG A 359 -18.90 15.12 2.27
N ASN A 360 -18.08 15.75 3.11
CA ASN A 360 -16.76 15.24 3.49
C ASN A 360 -16.80 14.70 4.94
N SER A 361 -16.73 13.38 5.12
CA SER A 361 -16.68 12.76 6.45
C SER A 361 -15.89 11.46 6.46
N ALA A 362 -15.01 11.31 7.45
CA ALA A 362 -14.35 10.04 7.81
C ALA A 362 -15.33 8.88 7.97
N SER A 363 -16.54 9.16 8.48
CA SER A 363 -17.54 8.12 8.74
C SER A 363 -18.11 7.50 7.47
N ASP A 364 -17.91 8.12 6.30
CA ASP A 364 -18.41 7.58 5.05
C ASP A 364 -17.66 6.30 4.68
N TYR A 365 -16.35 6.20 4.95
CA TYR A 365 -15.56 4.96 4.75
C TYR A 365 -16.01 3.77 5.61
N LEU A 366 -16.86 3.98 6.62
CA LEU A 366 -17.43 2.90 7.46
C LEU A 366 -18.82 2.43 6.98
N LYS A 367 -19.42 3.13 6.02
CA LYS A 367 -20.82 2.92 5.59
C LYS A 367 -20.87 2.43 4.15
N SER A 368 -21.92 1.71 3.80
CA SER A 368 -22.22 1.44 2.38
C SER A 368 -22.91 2.64 1.74
N HIS A 369 -22.58 2.91 0.49
CA HIS A 369 -23.15 3.97 -0.35
C HIS A 369 -23.51 3.39 -1.72
N SER A 370 -24.64 3.81 -2.26
CA SER A 370 -25.00 3.49 -3.65
C SER A 370 -24.25 4.39 -4.63
N LEU A 371 -24.23 4.01 -5.90
CA LEU A 371 -23.88 4.93 -6.98
C LEU A 371 -24.90 6.07 -7.09
N THR A 372 -24.47 7.19 -7.67
CA THR A 372 -25.39 8.18 -8.25
C THR A 372 -26.06 7.61 -9.52
N ASN A 373 -27.21 8.15 -9.91
CA ASN A 373 -27.89 7.73 -11.15
C ASN A 373 -27.01 7.95 -12.39
N GLU A 374 -26.30 9.09 -12.45
CA GLU A 374 -25.37 9.40 -13.53
C GLU A 374 -24.22 8.40 -13.60
N CYS A 375 -23.58 8.07 -12.46
CA CYS A 375 -22.51 7.08 -12.48
C CYS A 375 -23.02 5.67 -12.80
N ALA A 376 -24.22 5.30 -12.35
CA ALA A 376 -24.81 4.02 -12.72
C ALA A 376 -25.12 3.92 -14.22
N TYR A 377 -25.50 5.04 -14.86
CA TYR A 377 -25.77 5.11 -16.30
C TYR A 377 -24.49 5.01 -17.14
N HIS A 378 -23.44 5.76 -16.80
CA HIS A 378 -22.18 5.79 -17.56
C HIS A 378 -21.21 4.65 -17.19
N GLY A 379 -21.33 4.14 -15.96
CA GLY A 379 -20.37 3.23 -15.34
C GLY A 379 -19.23 3.95 -14.63
N SER A 380 -18.71 3.33 -13.56
CA SER A 380 -17.63 3.87 -12.73
C SER A 380 -16.34 4.09 -13.50
N ASP A 381 -16.11 3.34 -14.58
CA ASP A 381 -14.91 3.47 -15.40
C ASP A 381 -14.88 4.78 -16.21
N LYS A 382 -15.99 5.53 -16.25
CA LYS A 382 -16.10 6.88 -16.82
C LYS A 382 -15.91 7.99 -15.81
N TYR A 383 -15.70 7.67 -14.53
CA TYR A 383 -15.48 8.66 -13.47
C TYR A 383 -14.03 8.68 -13.05
N VAL A 384 -13.48 9.88 -12.80
CA VAL A 384 -12.16 10.03 -12.19
C VAL A 384 -12.22 9.66 -10.71
N PHE A 385 -13.27 10.10 -10.01
CA PHE A 385 -13.42 9.95 -8.55
C PHE A 385 -14.46 8.88 -8.18
N TRP A 386 -14.07 7.96 -7.30
CA TRP A 386 -14.96 6.94 -6.77
C TRP A 386 -15.83 7.52 -5.65
N GLY A 387 -15.19 7.90 -4.54
CA GLY A 387 -15.79 8.69 -3.47
C GLY A 387 -15.51 10.18 -3.66
N VAL A 388 -15.59 10.96 -2.57
CA VAL A 388 -15.27 12.40 -2.63
C VAL A 388 -13.77 12.72 -2.61
N THR A 389 -12.93 11.72 -2.34
CA THR A 389 -11.48 11.89 -2.21
C THR A 389 -10.72 11.04 -3.23
N HIS A 390 -10.97 9.73 -3.23
CA HIS A 390 -10.12 8.77 -3.95
C HIS A 390 -10.54 8.55 -5.41
N PRO A 391 -9.57 8.27 -6.28
CA PRO A 391 -9.85 7.94 -7.67
C PRO A 391 -10.50 6.57 -7.85
N THR A 392 -11.17 6.37 -8.97
CA THR A 392 -11.63 5.05 -9.42
C THR A 392 -10.45 4.18 -9.84
N THR A 393 -10.66 2.87 -9.89
CA THR A 393 -9.67 1.92 -10.40
C THR A 393 -9.36 2.16 -11.88
N ALA A 394 -10.29 2.74 -12.66
CA ALA A 394 -10.03 3.17 -14.03
C ALA A 394 -9.00 4.31 -14.08
N THR A 395 -9.05 5.26 -13.13
CA THR A 395 -8.02 6.30 -12.99
C THR A 395 -6.70 5.70 -12.52
N HIS A 396 -6.70 4.76 -11.59
CA HIS A 396 -5.48 4.03 -11.22
C HIS A 396 -4.87 3.28 -12.40
N LYS A 397 -5.69 2.61 -13.22
CA LYS A 397 -5.25 1.92 -14.43
C LYS A 397 -4.66 2.91 -15.44
N PHE A 398 -5.32 4.05 -15.67
CA PHE A 398 -4.81 5.09 -16.56
C PHE A 398 -3.41 5.57 -16.14
N ILE A 399 -3.22 5.85 -14.85
CA ILE A 399 -1.91 6.25 -14.32
C ILE A 399 -0.88 5.12 -14.48
N ALA A 400 -1.26 3.87 -14.20
CA ALA A 400 -0.38 2.72 -14.36
C ALA A 400 0.03 2.51 -15.84
N ASP A 401 -0.91 2.61 -16.77
CA ASP A 401 -0.65 2.49 -18.20
C ASP A 401 0.32 3.59 -18.68
N ASP A 402 0.17 4.83 -18.19
CA ASP A 402 1.07 5.94 -18.51
C ASP A 402 2.51 5.68 -18.00
N ILE A 403 2.64 5.15 -16.79
CA ILE A 403 3.92 4.74 -16.20
C ILE A 403 4.55 3.58 -16.98
N ILE A 404 3.75 2.57 -17.34
CA ILE A 404 4.18 1.44 -18.15
C ILE A 404 4.77 1.93 -19.47
N LEU A 405 4.08 2.85 -20.14
CA LEU A 405 4.49 3.38 -21.43
C LEU A 405 5.70 4.32 -21.35
N THR A 406 5.81 5.13 -20.30
CA THR A 406 6.78 6.26 -20.27
C THR A 406 7.93 6.10 -19.30
N LYS A 407 7.82 5.22 -18.30
CA LYS A 407 8.76 5.13 -17.16
C LYS A 407 9.39 3.77 -16.97
N LEU A 408 8.65 2.68 -17.13
CA LEU A 408 9.14 1.35 -16.73
C LEU A 408 10.33 0.82 -17.55
N ASN A 409 10.56 1.34 -18.76
CA ASN A 409 11.72 0.95 -19.58
C ASN A 409 13.07 1.42 -19.02
N GLN A 410 13.08 2.27 -17.99
CA GLN A 410 14.29 2.76 -17.33
C GLN A 410 14.80 1.81 -16.24
N PHE A 411 14.06 0.76 -15.91
CA PHE A 411 14.44 -0.24 -14.92
C PHE A 411 14.86 -1.56 -15.58
N ASN A 412 15.78 -2.29 -14.94
CA ASN A 412 16.27 -3.58 -15.41
C ASN A 412 15.41 -4.73 -14.86
N PHE A 413 14.38 -5.11 -15.62
CA PHE A 413 13.52 -6.27 -15.35
C PHE A 413 14.09 -7.57 -15.91
#